data_AF-A0AAE6UNM3-F1
#
_entry.id   AF-A0AAE6UNM3-F1
#
_cell.length_a   1.000
_cell.length_b   1.000
_cell.length_c   1.000
_cell.angle_alpha   90.00
_cell.angle_beta   90.00
_cell.angle_gamma   90.00
#
_symmetry.space_group_name_H-M   'P 1'
#
loop_
_entity.id
_entity.type
_entity.pdbx_description
1 polymer ?
#
loop_
_entity_poly.entity_id
_entity_poly.type
_entity_poly.pdbx_seq_one_letter_code
_entity_poly.pdbx_strand_id
1 'polypeptide(L)'
;MYKMIAALGFLAMTSATLAGCNEKEGSKETAANTKTTHYSSDKCAIDSIGGKTGATTVYVAKGMVTFIGWAIDTAHQSAPQEIKLRLTGYKGTPVTFKDPSIIDRPDLIKVFGNEKLLKSGFSFTADLSSLESGGYSVVTEIPGENSSLLCQTKVLLVIE
;
A
#
# COMPACT_ATOMS: atom_id res chain seq x y z
N MET A 1 44.02 34.53 -46.21
CA MET A 1 42.95 34.77 -47.22
C MET A 1 42.65 33.44 -47.88
N TYR A 2 41.67 32.68 -47.37
CA TYR A 2 41.27 31.42 -47.98
C TYR A 2 39.88 31.57 -48.59
N LYS A 3 39.81 31.33 -49.90
CA LYS A 3 38.60 31.36 -50.71
C LYS A 3 37.81 30.07 -50.51
N MET A 4 36.50 30.25 -50.39
CA MET A 4 35.44 29.25 -50.45
C MET A 4 35.47 28.45 -51.75
N ILE A 5 35.32 27.13 -51.68
CA ILE A 5 34.52 26.33 -52.63
C ILE A 5 33.80 25.23 -51.85
N ALA A 6 32.48 25.21 -51.99
CA ALA A 6 31.54 24.27 -51.41
C ALA A 6 31.55 22.92 -52.15
N ALA A 7 31.32 21.83 -51.43
CA ALA A 7 30.85 20.57 -51.99
C ALA A 7 29.65 20.09 -51.16
N LEU A 8 28.51 19.99 -51.84
CA LEU A 8 27.26 19.46 -51.31
C LEU A 8 27.40 17.95 -51.08
N GLY A 9 27.20 17.52 -49.84
CA GLY A 9 26.96 16.13 -49.48
C GLY A 9 25.56 16.02 -48.87
N PHE A 10 24.59 15.53 -49.65
CA PHE A 10 23.30 15.08 -49.12
C PHE A 10 23.54 13.77 -48.35
N LEU A 11 23.42 13.79 -47.02
CA LEU A 11 23.27 12.59 -46.21
C LEU A 11 21.80 12.44 -45.83
N ALA A 12 21.17 11.38 -46.35
CA ALA A 12 19.82 10.99 -46.00
C ALA A 12 19.79 10.50 -44.54
N MET A 13 19.08 11.21 -43.66
CA MET A 13 18.72 10.69 -42.35
C MET A 13 17.43 9.89 -42.50
N THR A 14 17.56 8.56 -42.46
CA THR A 14 16.43 7.64 -42.30
C THR A 14 15.87 7.79 -40.90
N SER A 15 14.75 8.51 -40.78
CA SER A 15 13.96 8.56 -39.55
C SER A 15 13.32 7.19 -39.33
N ALA A 16 13.80 6.45 -38.34
CA ALA A 16 13.07 5.30 -37.80
C ALA A 16 11.89 5.82 -36.96
N THR A 17 10.71 5.91 -37.56
CA THR A 17 9.47 6.05 -36.82
C THR A 17 9.16 4.71 -36.15
N LEU A 18 9.39 4.61 -34.84
CA LEU A 18 8.82 3.55 -34.02
C LEU A 18 7.30 3.56 -34.22
N ALA A 19 6.76 2.39 -34.58
CA ALA A 19 5.37 2.17 -34.91
C ALA A 19 4.43 2.71 -33.83
N GLY A 20 3.68 3.76 -34.19
CA GLY A 20 2.46 4.13 -33.49
C GLY A 20 1.39 3.07 -33.79
N CYS A 21 1.04 2.27 -32.77
CA CYS A 21 -0.17 1.48 -32.82
C CYS A 21 -1.37 2.43 -32.71
N ASN A 22 -2.18 2.36 -33.76
CA ASN A 22 -3.38 3.10 -34.06
C ASN A 22 -4.52 2.63 -33.16
N GLU A 23 -5.17 3.52 -32.39
CA GLU A 23 -6.49 3.25 -31.84
C GLU A 23 -7.44 4.39 -32.18
N LYS A 24 -8.51 3.98 -32.84
CA LYS A 24 -9.56 4.79 -33.43
C LYS A 24 -10.37 5.50 -32.35
N GLU A 25 -10.73 6.74 -32.66
CA GLU A 25 -11.81 7.47 -31.99
C GLU A 25 -13.12 6.67 -32.01
N GLY A 26 -13.79 6.61 -30.85
CA GLY A 26 -15.19 6.25 -30.75
C GLY A 26 -15.52 5.21 -29.69
N SER A 27 -15.60 5.61 -28.43
CA SER A 27 -16.49 4.95 -27.46
C SER A 27 -16.74 5.81 -26.23
N LYS A 28 -18.02 6.18 -26.06
CA LYS A 28 -18.80 6.38 -24.84
C LYS A 28 -18.04 6.66 -23.53
N GLU A 29 -18.45 7.74 -22.88
CA GLU A 29 -18.30 8.02 -21.45
C GLU A 29 -18.24 6.72 -20.62
N THR A 30 -17.08 6.44 -20.07
CA THR A 30 -16.90 5.44 -19.03
C THR A 30 -16.03 6.08 -17.95
N ALA A 31 -16.55 6.06 -16.72
CA ALA A 31 -15.91 6.62 -15.54
C ALA A 31 -14.44 6.23 -15.50
N ALA A 32 -13.57 7.22 -15.29
CA ALA A 32 -12.14 7.04 -15.17
C ALA A 32 -11.85 5.90 -14.18
N ASN A 33 -11.27 4.81 -14.67
CA ASN A 33 -10.63 3.82 -13.84
C ASN A 33 -9.38 4.48 -13.25
N THR A 34 -9.57 5.26 -12.18
CA THR A 34 -8.48 5.95 -11.49
C THR A 34 -7.59 4.87 -10.88
N LYS A 35 -6.50 4.53 -11.58
CA LYS A 35 -5.48 3.60 -11.12
C LYS A 35 -4.88 4.15 -9.82
N THR A 36 -5.26 3.59 -8.68
CA THR A 36 -4.69 3.95 -7.37
C THR A 36 -3.20 3.61 -7.36
N THR A 37 -2.36 4.61 -7.07
CA THR A 37 -0.92 4.39 -6.94
C THR A 37 -0.59 3.90 -5.55
N HIS A 38 0.17 2.81 -5.41
CA HIS A 38 0.58 2.30 -4.10
C HIS A 38 2.02 2.72 -3.79
N TYR A 39 2.22 3.31 -2.62
CA TYR A 39 3.52 3.66 -2.07
C TYR A 39 3.82 2.78 -0.85
N SER A 40 5.08 2.38 -0.68
CA SER A 40 5.48 1.62 0.51
C SER A 40 5.75 2.56 1.69
N SER A 41 5.39 2.14 2.89
CA SER A 41 5.79 2.77 4.15
C SER A 41 6.38 1.72 5.10
N ASP A 42 7.29 2.15 5.97
CA ASP A 42 7.88 1.35 7.05
C ASP A 42 7.44 1.83 8.44
N LYS A 43 6.58 2.85 8.52
CA LYS A 43 6.12 3.47 9.77
C LYS A 43 4.82 2.85 10.25
N CYS A 44 4.87 1.56 10.53
CA CYS A 44 3.82 0.82 11.22
C CYS A 44 4.40 -0.33 12.04
N ALA A 45 3.61 -0.87 12.95
CA ALA A 45 3.85 -2.19 13.52
C ALA A 45 2.55 -2.88 13.90
N ILE A 46 2.64 -4.21 13.99
CA ILE A 46 1.62 -5.05 14.65
C ILE A 46 2.15 -5.37 16.04
N ASP A 47 1.40 -4.95 17.04
CA ASP A 47 1.73 -5.18 18.44
C ASP A 47 1.23 -6.57 18.88
N SER A 48 0.03 -6.97 18.42
CA SER A 48 -0.50 -8.33 18.66
C SER A 48 -1.49 -8.81 17.61
N ILE A 49 -1.58 -10.14 17.45
CA ILE A 49 -2.63 -10.82 16.68
C ILE A 49 -3.21 -11.94 17.55
N GLY A 50 -4.53 -11.95 17.75
CA GLY A 50 -5.20 -12.93 18.62
C GLY A 50 -4.64 -12.96 20.04
N GLY A 51 -4.18 -11.81 20.55
CA GLY A 51 -3.52 -11.69 21.86
C GLY A 51 -2.06 -12.14 21.92
N LYS A 52 -1.50 -12.66 20.82
CA LYS A 52 -0.09 -13.09 20.74
C LYS A 52 0.79 -11.89 20.35
N THR A 53 1.87 -11.65 21.09
CA THR A 53 2.78 -10.50 20.91
C THR A 53 4.18 -10.95 20.48
N GLY A 54 4.94 -10.07 19.82
CA GLY A 54 6.39 -10.24 19.57
C GLY A 54 6.79 -11.35 18.59
N ALA A 55 5.83 -12.07 17.99
CA ALA A 55 6.11 -13.18 17.10
C ALA A 55 6.19 -12.73 15.63
N THR A 56 7.18 -13.25 14.89
CA THR A 56 7.30 -13.07 13.44
C THR A 56 6.35 -13.96 12.65
N THR A 57 5.84 -15.03 13.28
CA THR A 57 4.83 -15.92 12.73
C THR A 57 3.76 -16.17 13.77
N VAL A 58 2.51 -15.95 13.42
CA VAL A 58 1.37 -16.12 14.34
C VAL A 58 0.39 -17.11 13.75
N TYR A 59 0.15 -18.20 14.47
CA TYR A 59 -0.88 -19.19 14.13
C TYR A 59 -2.20 -18.80 14.79
N VAL A 60 -3.30 -18.84 14.06
CA VAL A 60 -4.66 -18.61 14.59
C VAL A 60 -5.63 -19.62 13.99
N ALA A 61 -6.60 -20.05 14.79
CA ALA A 61 -7.74 -20.78 14.24
C ALA A 61 -8.61 -19.83 13.41
N LYS A 62 -9.40 -20.41 12.50
CA LYS A 62 -10.53 -19.70 11.87
C LYS A 62 -11.49 -19.13 12.92
N GLY A 63 -12.08 -17.98 12.59
CA GLY A 63 -13.01 -17.27 13.47
C GLY A 63 -12.61 -15.81 13.67
N MET A 64 -13.13 -15.20 14.75
CA MET A 64 -12.88 -13.81 15.08
C MET A 64 -11.48 -13.65 15.69
N VAL A 65 -10.64 -12.84 15.04
CA VAL A 65 -9.27 -12.56 15.48
C VAL A 65 -9.05 -11.05 15.59
N THR A 66 -8.49 -10.61 16.71
CA THR A 66 -8.14 -9.21 16.95
C THR A 66 -6.72 -8.91 16.47
N PHE A 67 -6.54 -7.80 15.76
CA PHE A 67 -5.24 -7.28 15.31
C PHE A 67 -5.04 -5.89 15.92
N ILE A 68 -4.00 -5.74 16.73
CA ILE A 68 -3.66 -4.47 17.40
C ILE A 68 -2.32 -3.99 16.88
N GLY A 69 -2.23 -2.71 16.58
CA GLY A 69 -1.00 -2.11 16.10
C GLY A 69 -1.09 -0.59 15.98
N TRP A 70 -0.19 -0.04 15.20
CA TRP A 70 -0.16 1.37 14.86
C TRP A 70 0.39 1.58 13.45
N ALA A 71 -0.02 2.68 12.82
CA ALA A 71 0.55 3.14 11.56
C ALA A 71 0.55 4.66 11.51
N ILE A 72 1.53 5.24 10.82
CA ILE A 72 1.65 6.68 10.62
C ILE A 72 1.38 6.99 9.16
N ASP A 73 0.56 8.00 8.91
CA ASP A 73 0.46 8.61 7.59
C ASP A 73 1.72 9.44 7.34
N THR A 74 2.67 8.84 6.63
CA THR A 74 3.95 9.48 6.32
C THR A 74 3.83 10.60 5.29
N ALA A 75 2.74 10.67 4.53
CA ALA A 75 2.51 11.77 3.60
C ALA A 75 2.16 13.06 4.37
N HIS A 76 1.35 12.95 5.43
CA HIS A 76 0.89 14.09 6.22
C HIS A 76 1.61 14.25 7.57
N GLN A 77 2.46 13.29 7.94
CA GLN A 77 3.16 13.25 9.23
C GLN A 77 2.16 13.32 10.41
N SER A 78 1.11 12.52 10.34
CA SER A 78 0.02 12.49 11.33
C SER A 78 -0.50 11.07 11.54
N ALA A 79 -1.41 10.91 12.51
CA ALA A 79 -2.27 9.74 12.57
C ALA A 79 -3.08 9.60 11.25
N PRO A 80 -3.30 8.37 10.74
CA PRO A 80 -4.14 8.13 9.58
C PRO A 80 -5.59 8.59 9.82
N GLN A 81 -6.20 9.22 8.83
CA GLN A 81 -7.65 9.52 8.87
C GLN A 81 -8.49 8.26 8.63
N GLU A 82 -8.00 7.36 7.78
CA GLU A 82 -8.55 6.05 7.54
C GLU A 82 -7.39 5.03 7.56
N ILE A 83 -7.65 3.84 8.09
CA ILE A 83 -6.72 2.72 8.02
C ILE A 83 -7.48 1.43 7.74
N LYS A 84 -6.90 0.60 6.90
CA LYS A 84 -7.43 -0.71 6.50
C LYS A 84 -6.42 -1.80 6.84
N LEU A 85 -6.92 -2.96 7.25
CA LEU A 85 -6.11 -4.16 7.38
C LEU A 85 -6.31 -5.01 6.12
N ARG A 86 -5.22 -5.37 5.46
CA ARG A 86 -5.22 -6.25 4.28
C ARG A 86 -4.53 -7.55 4.61
N LEU A 87 -5.21 -8.65 4.37
CA LEU A 87 -4.67 -9.99 4.44
C LEU A 87 -4.57 -10.56 3.02
N THR A 88 -3.36 -10.85 2.57
CA THR A 88 -3.12 -11.42 1.23
C THR A 88 -2.55 -12.82 1.37
N GLY A 89 -3.32 -13.81 0.96
CA GLY A 89 -2.87 -15.21 0.90
C GLY A 89 -2.27 -15.55 -0.47
N TYR A 90 -2.01 -16.84 -0.69
CA TYR A 90 -1.37 -17.34 -1.92
C TYR A 90 -2.13 -17.02 -3.22
N LYS A 91 -3.45 -16.81 -3.15
CA LYS A 91 -4.28 -16.39 -4.29
C LYS A 91 -4.00 -14.96 -4.77
N GLY A 92 -3.25 -14.17 -4.00
CA GLY A 92 -2.82 -12.82 -4.37
C GLY A 92 -3.89 -11.73 -4.24
N THR A 93 -5.18 -12.08 -4.21
CA THR A 93 -6.26 -11.11 -3.94
C THR A 93 -6.37 -10.84 -2.43
N PRO A 94 -6.24 -9.58 -1.99
CA PRO A 94 -6.31 -9.22 -0.58
C PRO A 94 -7.75 -9.20 -0.07
N VAL A 95 -7.98 -9.73 1.12
CA VAL A 95 -9.18 -9.47 1.91
C VAL A 95 -8.92 -8.24 2.76
N THR A 96 -9.86 -7.30 2.79
CA THR A 96 -9.70 -6.00 3.45
C THR A 96 -10.72 -5.82 4.57
N PHE A 97 -10.24 -5.43 5.75
CA PHE A 97 -11.04 -5.05 6.91
C PHE A 97 -10.89 -3.55 7.15
N LYS A 98 -11.97 -2.91 7.62
CA LYS A 98 -12.10 -1.46 7.79
C LYS A 98 -12.60 -1.14 9.19
N ASP A 99 -12.73 0.15 9.48
CA ASP A 99 -13.38 0.68 10.68
C ASP A 99 -12.82 0.11 12.00
N PRO A 100 -11.49 0.20 12.24
CA PRO A 100 -10.93 -0.23 13.51
C PRO A 100 -11.37 0.68 14.64
N SER A 101 -11.27 0.17 15.87
CA SER A 101 -11.25 1.03 17.05
C SER A 101 -9.92 1.76 17.12
N ILE A 102 -9.95 3.08 17.34
CA ILE A 102 -8.74 3.91 17.46
C ILE A 102 -8.18 3.81 18.88
N ILE A 103 -6.85 3.68 18.98
CA ILE A 103 -6.12 3.56 20.24
C ILE A 103 -5.11 4.70 20.36
N ASP A 104 -5.02 5.26 21.56
CA ASP A 104 -4.08 6.33 21.87
C ASP A 104 -2.66 5.79 22.04
N ARG A 105 -1.71 6.46 21.38
CA ARG A 105 -0.29 6.11 21.31
C ARG A 105 0.61 7.26 21.79
N PRO A 106 0.56 7.59 23.10
CA PRO A 106 1.43 8.62 23.67
C PRO A 106 2.92 8.25 23.59
N ASP A 107 3.24 6.97 23.46
CA ASP A 107 4.60 6.48 23.19
C ASP A 107 5.12 6.98 21.84
N LEU A 108 4.28 7.02 20.79
CA LEU A 108 4.70 7.54 19.49
C LEU A 108 4.95 9.05 19.54
N ILE A 109 4.17 9.80 20.33
CA ILE A 109 4.46 11.24 20.56
C ILE A 109 5.84 11.41 21.17
N LYS A 110 6.18 10.60 22.18
CA LYS A 110 7.49 10.68 22.86
C LYS A 110 8.64 10.32 21.92
N VAL A 111 8.47 9.28 21.10
CA VAL A 111 9.51 8.81 20.18
C VAL A 111 9.73 9.77 19.01
N PHE A 112 8.65 10.31 18.44
CA PHE A 112 8.72 11.11 17.21
C PHE A 112 8.59 12.62 17.46
N GLY A 113 8.32 13.06 18.69
CA GLY A 113 8.14 14.47 19.03
C GLY A 113 6.94 15.14 18.35
N ASN A 114 5.90 14.37 18.01
CA ASN A 114 4.77 14.85 17.21
C ASN A 114 3.43 14.46 17.83
N GLU A 115 2.71 15.44 18.37
CA GLU A 115 1.41 15.25 19.03
C GLU A 115 0.31 14.75 18.10
N LYS A 116 0.42 15.03 16.78
CA LYS A 116 -0.55 14.56 15.78
C LYS A 116 -0.56 13.04 15.63
N LEU A 117 0.40 12.34 16.24
CA LEU A 117 0.49 10.88 16.21
C LEU A 117 -0.29 10.21 17.34
N LEU A 118 -0.93 10.96 18.25
CA LEU A 118 -1.67 10.40 19.38
C LEU A 118 -2.65 9.31 18.96
N LYS A 119 -3.36 9.50 17.84
CA LYS A 119 -4.42 8.60 17.37
C LYS A 119 -3.96 7.58 16.32
N SER A 120 -2.67 7.27 16.27
CA SER A 120 -2.10 6.37 15.26
C SER A 120 -2.31 4.87 15.55
N GLY A 121 -2.83 4.53 16.73
CA GLY A 121 -3.09 3.15 17.11
C GLY A 121 -4.43 2.64 16.58
N PHE A 122 -4.50 1.34 16.30
CA PHE A 122 -5.70 0.68 15.81
C PHE A 122 -5.93 -0.67 16.49
N SER A 123 -7.20 -1.10 16.53
CA SER A 123 -7.62 -2.46 16.84
C SER A 123 -8.71 -2.90 15.87
N PHE A 124 -8.39 -3.86 15.00
CA PHE A 124 -9.36 -4.53 14.14
C PHE A 124 -9.84 -5.81 14.79
N THR A 125 -11.12 -6.13 14.62
CA THR A 125 -11.64 -7.47 14.84
C THR A 125 -12.05 -8.04 13.49
N ALA A 126 -11.35 -9.05 13.01
CA ALA A 126 -11.53 -9.63 11.69
C ALA A 126 -12.15 -11.03 11.79
N ASP A 127 -13.19 -11.28 11.00
CA ASP A 127 -13.73 -12.63 10.82
C ASP A 127 -12.91 -13.39 9.77
N LEU A 128 -12.17 -14.38 10.22
CA LEU A 128 -11.33 -15.23 9.37
C LEU A 128 -12.02 -16.52 8.94
N SER A 129 -13.29 -16.73 9.28
CA SER A 129 -14.00 -18.00 9.05
C SER A 129 -14.10 -18.38 7.57
N SER A 130 -14.20 -17.39 6.68
CA SER A 130 -14.29 -17.58 5.23
C SER A 130 -12.92 -17.68 4.54
N LEU A 131 -11.83 -17.42 5.27
CA LEU A 131 -10.48 -17.49 4.73
C LEU A 131 -10.01 -18.96 4.70
N GLU A 132 -9.22 -19.28 3.69
CA GLU A 132 -8.58 -20.59 3.57
C GLU A 132 -7.46 -20.71 4.58
N SER A 133 -7.18 -21.94 5.02
CA SER A 133 -6.03 -22.19 5.88
C SER A 133 -4.74 -21.96 5.08
N GLY A 134 -3.71 -21.40 5.72
CA GLY A 134 -2.44 -21.09 5.08
C GLY A 134 -1.84 -19.76 5.52
N GLY A 135 -0.74 -19.38 4.85
CA GLY A 135 0.02 -18.17 5.14
C GLY A 135 -0.57 -16.92 4.50
N TYR A 136 -0.64 -15.84 5.27
CA TYR A 136 -1.11 -14.52 4.86
C TYR A 136 -0.10 -13.44 5.24
N SER A 137 0.21 -12.55 4.29
CA SER A 137 0.90 -11.31 4.61
C SER A 137 -0.07 -10.35 5.28
N VAL A 138 0.36 -9.73 6.38
CA VAL A 138 -0.41 -8.70 7.08
C VAL A 138 0.09 -7.32 6.65
N VAL A 139 -0.78 -6.52 6.04
CA VAL A 139 -0.46 -5.19 5.52
C VAL A 139 -1.47 -4.19 6.07
N THR A 140 -0.99 -3.04 6.57
CA THR A 140 -1.87 -1.90 6.85
C THR A 140 -1.87 -0.96 5.65
N GLU A 141 -3.04 -0.57 5.19
CA GLU A 141 -3.23 0.39 4.11
C GLU A 141 -3.80 1.70 4.67
N ILE A 142 -3.21 2.81 4.28
CA ILE A 142 -3.71 4.16 4.55
C ILE A 142 -4.12 4.76 3.20
N PRO A 143 -5.43 4.84 2.90
CA PRO A 143 -5.92 5.45 1.68
C PRO A 143 -5.69 6.96 1.66
N GLY A 144 -5.37 7.48 0.48
CA GLY A 144 -5.42 8.91 0.14
C GLY A 144 -6.25 9.10 -1.14
N GLU A 145 -6.31 10.33 -1.66
CA GLU A 145 -7.20 10.68 -2.76
C GLU A 145 -6.95 9.88 -4.06
N ASN A 146 -5.68 9.74 -4.46
CA ASN A 146 -5.28 9.04 -5.69
C ASN A 146 -4.20 7.97 -5.46
N SER A 147 -3.89 7.71 -4.19
CA SER A 147 -2.83 6.79 -3.79
C SER A 147 -3.12 6.14 -2.45
N SER A 148 -2.47 5.02 -2.18
CA SER A 148 -2.48 4.38 -0.87
C SER A 148 -1.06 4.18 -0.36
N LEU A 149 -0.83 4.42 0.93
CA LEU A 149 0.37 3.96 1.62
C LEU A 149 0.14 2.54 2.11
N LEU A 150 1.00 1.61 1.70
CA LEU A 150 0.99 0.23 2.15
C LEU A 150 2.19 -0.01 3.07
N CYS A 151 1.91 -0.31 4.34
CA CYS A 151 2.93 -0.75 5.27
C CYS A 151 2.86 -2.26 5.46
N GLN A 152 3.85 -2.94 4.89
CA GLN A 152 3.98 -4.39 4.99
C GLN A 152 4.64 -4.73 6.32
N THR A 153 3.89 -5.41 7.17
CA THR A 153 4.39 -5.82 8.48
C THR A 153 5.32 -7.02 8.30
N LYS A 154 6.22 -7.23 9.27
CA LYS A 154 7.13 -8.40 9.27
C LYS A 154 6.46 -9.68 9.78
N VAL A 155 5.15 -9.65 10.03
CA VAL A 155 4.41 -10.78 10.62
C VAL A 155 3.81 -11.64 9.49
N LEU A 156 4.10 -12.93 9.53
CA LEU A 156 3.39 -13.95 8.78
C LEU A 156 2.23 -14.47 9.63
N LEU A 157 0.99 -14.22 9.20
CA LEU A 157 -0.17 -14.86 9.80
C LEU A 157 -0.35 -16.24 9.18
N VAL A 158 -0.61 -17.26 9.98
CA VAL A 158 -0.98 -18.60 9.53
C VAL A 158 -2.36 -18.92 10.08
N ILE A 159 -3.33 -19.14 9.19
CA ILE A 159 -4.67 -19.59 9.55
C ILE A 159 -4.70 -21.12 9.51
N GLU A 160 -5.14 -21.74 10.59
CA GLU A 160 -5.30 -23.19 10.75
C GLU A 160 -6.76 -23.62 10.54
#